data_AF-A0A353SYL7-F1
#
_entry.id   AF-A0A353SYL7-F1
#
_cell.length_a   1.000
_cell.length_b   1.000
_cell.length_c   1.000
_cell.angle_alpha   90.00
_cell.angle_beta   90.00
_cell.angle_gamma   90.00
#
_symmetry.space_group_name_H-M   'P 1'
#
loop_
_entity.id
_entity.type
_entity.pdbx_description
1 polymer ?
#
loop_
_entity_poly.entity_id
_entity_poly.type
_entity_poly.pdbx_seq_one_letter_code
_entity_poly.pdbx_strand_id
1 'polypeptide(L)' 'MNMANQTLFFWVIIDPLTFILGSLGGFILFHEVVDMDHVPAYKEILQIAKRRWMACLSLSISIIYFFYRMISILTNN' A
#
# COMPACT_ATOMS: atom_id res chain seq x y z
N MET A 1 -20.48 -0.26 -24.85
CA MET A 1 -19.96 0.28 -23.57
C MET A 1 -18.62 0.93 -23.85
N ASN A 2 -18.55 2.27 -23.77
CA ASN A 2 -17.34 3.03 -24.13
C ASN A 2 -16.16 2.65 -23.23
N MET A 3 -14.93 2.64 -23.77
CA MET A 3 -13.68 2.39 -23.01
C MET A 3 -13.64 3.19 -21.69
N ALA A 4 -14.13 4.43 -21.70
CA ALA A 4 -14.20 5.30 -20.53
C ALA A 4 -14.98 4.70 -19.34
N ASN A 5 -16.08 3.98 -19.58
CA ASN A 5 -16.86 3.37 -18.50
C ASN A 5 -16.11 2.17 -17.90
N GLN A 6 -15.44 1.35 -18.71
CA GLN A 6 -14.63 0.24 -18.22
C GLN A 6 -13.47 0.72 -17.37
N THR A 7 -12.82 1.82 -17.78
CA THR A 7 -11.77 2.47 -17.00
C THR A 7 -12.32 2.95 -15.65
N LEU A 8 -13.46 3.65 -15.63
CA LEU A 8 -14.10 4.11 -14.39
C LEU A 8 -14.45 2.97 -13.43
N PHE A 9 -15.08 1.89 -13.93
CA PHE A 9 -15.40 0.71 -13.11
C PHE A 9 -14.15 0.03 -12.55
N PHE A 10 -13.08 -0.06 -13.34
CA PHE A 10 -11.80 -0.61 -12.90
C PHE A 10 -11.21 0.19 -11.73
N TRP A 11 -11.22 1.53 -11.80
CA TRP A 11 -10.74 2.39 -10.72
C TRP A 11 -11.59 2.26 -9.45
N VAL A 12 -12.92 2.19 -9.58
CA VAL A 12 -13.83 2.04 -8.42
C VAL A 12 -13.61 0.73 -7.67
N ILE A 13 -13.13 -0.32 -8.34
CA ILE A 13 -12.85 -1.61 -7.69
C ILE A 13 -11.43 -1.66 -7.15
N ILE A 14 -10.44 -1.17 -7.90
CA ILE A 14 -9.04 -1.24 -7.47
C ILE A 14 -8.75 -0.25 -6.35
N ASP A 15 -9.36 0.94 -6.32
CA ASP A 15 -9.09 1.93 -5.27
C ASP A 15 -9.38 1.38 -3.86
N PRO A 16 -10.55 0.78 -3.58
CA PRO A 16 -10.82 0.14 -2.29
C PRO A 16 -9.89 -1.05 -2.00
N LEU A 17 -9.60 -1.88 -3.00
CA LEU A 17 -8.71 -3.04 -2.81
C LEU A 17 -7.29 -2.61 -2.41
N THR A 18 -6.77 -1.60 -3.11
CA THR A 18 -5.48 -0.98 -2.83
C THR A 18 -5.48 -0.34 -1.44
N PHE A 19 -6.56 0.35 -1.07
CA PHE A 19 -6.69 0.96 0.25
C PHE A 19 -6.70 -0.10 1.37
N ILE A 20 -7.46 -1.19 1.21
CA ILE A 20 -7.53 -2.28 2.17
C ILE A 20 -6.16 -2.98 2.29
N LEU A 21 -5.52 -3.30 1.16
CA LEU A 21 -4.19 -3.92 1.14
C LEU A 21 -3.14 -3.05 1.82
N GLY A 22 -3.13 -1.75 1.51
CA GLY A 22 -2.21 -0.79 2.12
C GLY A 22 -2.46 -0.62 3.61
N SER A 23 -3.72 -0.53 4.01
CA SER A 23 -4.10 -0.40 5.43
C SER A 23 -3.74 -1.64 6.23
N LEU A 24 -4.00 -2.85 5.70
CA LEU A 24 -3.62 -4.10 6.36
C LEU A 24 -2.10 -4.26 6.45
N GLY A 25 -1.37 -3.99 5.36
CA GLY A 25 0.09 -4.04 5.35
C GLY A 25 0.71 -3.05 6.34
N GLY A 26 0.21 -1.81 6.36
CA GLY A 26 0.62 -0.78 7.31
C GLY A 26 0.28 -1.14 8.75
N PHE A 27 -0.93 -1.66 9.01
CA PHE A 27 -1.35 -2.09 10.34
C PHE A 27 -0.45 -3.19 10.91
N ILE A 28 -0.15 -4.23 10.12
CA ILE A 28 0.73 -5.34 10.55
C ILE A 28 2.13 -4.82 10.89
N LEU A 29 2.69 -3.96 10.05
CA LEU A 29 4.03 -3.41 10.28
C LEU A 29 4.06 -2.46 11.49
N PHE A 30 3.02 -1.66 11.67
CA PHE A 30 2.91 -0.75 12.80
C PHE A 30 2.75 -1.52 14.12
N HIS A 31 1.92 -2.56 14.16
CA HIS A 31 1.74 -3.40 15.34
C HIS A 31 3.05 -4.06 15.77
N GLU A 32 3.83 -4.60 14.82
CA GLU A 32 5.15 -5.19 15.13
C GLU A 32 6.15 -4.17 15.68
N VAL A 33 6.02 -2.90 15.31
CA VAL A 33 6.86 -1.82 15.84
C VAL A 33 6.39 -1.36 17.22
N VAL A 34 5.08 -1.27 17.44
CA VAL A 34 4.48 -0.85 18.73
C VAL A 34 4.62 -1.91 19.81
N ASP A 35 4.64 -3.20 19.45
CA ASP A 35 4.87 -4.31 20.38
C ASP A 35 6.31 -4.36 20.93
N MET A 36 7.21 -3.49 20.46
CA MET A 36 8.57 -3.42 20.96
C MET A 36 8.65 -2.47 22.16
N ASP A 37 9.24 -2.94 23.25
CA ASP A 37 9.42 -2.15 24.49
C ASP A 37 10.47 -1.02 24.34
N HIS A 38 11.15 -0.94 23.19
CA HIS A 38 12.18 0.03 22.89
C HIS A 38 12.06 0.55 21.46
N VAL A 39 12.69 1.70 21.18
CA VAL A 39 12.77 2.25 19.83
C VAL A 39 13.56 1.28 18.94
N PRO A 40 12.97 0.75 17.86
CA PRO A 40 13.59 -0.30 17.07
C PRO A 40 14.87 0.21 16.40
N ALA A 41 15.93 -0.58 16.50
CA ALA A 41 17.16 -0.30 15.76
C ALA A 41 16.94 -0.61 14.26
N TYR A 42 17.71 0.04 13.37
CA TYR A 42 17.62 -0.19 11.93
C TYR A 42 17.71 -1.68 11.54
N LYS A 43 18.54 -2.46 12.25
CA LYS A 43 18.67 -3.91 12.03
C LYS A 43 17.39 -4.68 12.33
N GLU A 44 16.63 -4.27 13.35
CA GLU A 44 15.37 -4.90 13.76
C GLU A 44 14.26 -4.54 12.79
N ILE A 45 14.19 -3.27 12.34
CA ILE A 45 13.27 -2.85 11.27
C ILE A 45 13.48 -3.69 10.02
N LEU A 46 14.74 -3.93 9.63
CA LEU A 46 15.07 -4.77 8.48
C LEU A 46 14.63 -6.24 8.70
N GLN A 47 14.76 -6.75 9.91
CA GLN A 47 14.28 -8.09 10.26
C GLN A 47 12.74 -8.18 10.22
N ILE A 48 12.04 -7.18 10.74
CA ILE A 48 10.57 -7.08 10.67
C ILE A 48 10.13 -7.04 9.20
N ALA A 49 10.78 -6.21 8.38
CA ALA A 49 10.49 -6.13 6.95
C ALA A 49 10.72 -7.47 6.24
N LYS A 50 11.78 -8.20 6.59
CA LYS A 50 12.05 -9.55 6.03
C LYS A 50 11.03 -10.58 6.51
N ARG A 51 10.64 -10.54 7.79
CA ARG A 51 9.68 -11.47 8.41
C ARG A 51 8.26 -11.24 7.88
N ARG A 52 7.88 -9.97 7.73
CA ARG A 52 6.57 -9.50 7.25
C ARG A 52 6.67 -8.97 5.81
N TRP A 53 7.44 -9.66 4.96
CA TRP A 53 7.68 -9.23 3.58
C TRP A 53 6.38 -9.06 2.76
N MET A 54 5.35 -9.87 3.03
CA MET A 54 4.04 -9.72 2.38
C MET A 54 3.30 -8.43 2.80
N ALA A 55 3.46 -8.01 4.06
CA ALA A 55 2.91 -6.74 4.54
C ALA A 55 3.66 -5.55 3.92
N CYS A 56 4.98 -5.65 3.82
CA CYS A 56 5.78 -4.66 3.08
C CYS A 56 5.41 -4.61 1.59
N LEU A 57 5.19 -5.77 0.96
CA LEU A 57 4.83 -5.86 -0.45
C LEU A 57 3.45 -5.26 -0.72
N SER A 58 2.44 -5.59 0.07
CA SER A 58 1.09 -5.03 -0.04
C SER A 58 1.08 -3.52 0.20
N LEU A 59 1.82 -3.03 1.20
CA LEU A 59 2.00 -1.60 1.44
C LEU A 59 2.69 -0.92 0.25
N SER A 60 3.75 -1.53 -0.29
CA SER A 60 4.50 -0.99 -1.44
C SER A 60 3.63 -0.91 -2.70
N ILE A 61 2.88 -1.97 -3.01
CA ILE A 61 1.92 -1.99 -4.13
C ILE A 61 0.91 -0.86 -3.97
N SER A 62 0.44 -0.64 -2.75
CA SER A 62 -0.57 0.39 -2.47
C SER A 62 -0.03 1.80 -2.66
N ILE A 63 1.20 2.04 -2.18
CA ILE A 63 1.90 3.31 -2.37
C ILE A 63 2.17 3.56 -3.86
N ILE A 64 2.70 2.57 -4.58
CA ILE A 64 2.98 2.68 -6.02
C ILE A 64 1.71 3.01 -6.80
N TYR A 65 0.61 2.32 -6.49
CA TYR A 65 -0.67 2.53 -7.16
C TYR A 65 -1.25 3.92 -6.87
N PHE A 66 -1.15 4.39 -5.63
CA PHE A 66 -1.55 5.76 -5.26
C PHE A 66 -0.81 6.81 -6.10
N PHE A 67 0.52 6.70 -6.20
CA PHE A 67 1.32 7.63 -7.01
C PHE A 67 1.02 7.52 -8.50
N TYR A 68 0.85 6.29 -9.01
CA TYR A 68 0.44 6.06 -10.40
C TYR A 68 -0.90 6.76 -10.71
N ARG A 69 -1.89 6.62 -9.82
CA ARG A 69 -3.19 7.27 -9.96
C ARG A 69 -3.08 8.79 -9.91
N MET A 70 -2.31 9.32 -8.96
CA MET A 70 -2.07 10.76 -8.84
C MET A 70 -1.46 11.34 -10.13
N ILE A 71 -0.41 10.71 -10.66
CA ILE A 71 0.23 11.14 -11.92
C ILE A 71 -0.74 11.02 -13.09
N SER A 72 -1.52 9.94 -13.17
CA SER A 72 -2.50 9.74 -14.23
C SER A 72 -3.57 10.84 -14.25
N ILE A 73 -4.05 11.28 -13.08
CA ILE A 73 -5.01 12.38 -12.97
C ILE A 73 -4.35 13.70 -13.35
N LEU A 74 -3.12 13.96 -12.89
CA LEU A 74 -2.39 15.20 -13.20
C LEU A 74 -2.01 15.30 -14.68
N THR A 75 -1.80 14.18 -15.37
CA THR A 75 -1.39 14.16 -16.79
C THR A 75 -2.58 14.19 -17.75
N ASN A 76 -3.75 13.67 -17.33
CA ASN A 76 -4.97 13.64 -18.15
C ASN A 76 -5.89 14.84 -17.91
N ASN A 77 -5.51 15.78 -17.04
CA ASN A 77 -6.13 17.10 -16.87
C ASN A 77 -5.27 18.17 -17.56
#